data_AF-A0A5T0G110-F1
#
_entry.id   AF-A0A5T0G110-F1
#
_cell.length_a   1.000
_cell.length_b   1.000
_cell.length_c   1.000
_cell.angle_alpha   90.00
_cell.angle_beta   90.00
_cell.angle_gamma   90.00
#
_symmetry.space_group_name_H-M   'P 1'
#
loop_
_entity.id
_entity.type
_entity.pdbx_description
1 polymer ?
#
loop_
_entity_poly.entity_id
_entity_poly.type
_entity_poly.pdbx_seq_one_letter_code
_entity_poly.pdbx_strand_id
1 'polypeptide(L)' 'MAQKHDKSFYPLGSFVYKPYLYELRNIRPFLFLMKILGLEYLGAIISHTKFYRLARKLFFNPKGFFEDLRAKKARN' A
#
# COMPACT_ATOMS: atom_id res chain seq x y z
N MET A 1 37.16 -6.55 37.01
CA MET A 1 37.47 -7.24 35.74
C MET A 1 36.24 -7.15 34.84
N ALA A 2 36.28 -6.36 33.77
CA ALA A 2 35.14 -6.22 32.86
C ALA A 2 35.07 -7.44 31.93
N GLN A 3 33.94 -8.15 31.90
CA GLN A 3 33.71 -9.25 30.98
C GLN A 3 33.68 -8.70 29.54
N LYS A 4 34.68 -9.07 28.73
CA LYS A 4 34.65 -8.85 27.29
C LYS A 4 33.65 -9.85 26.69
N HIS A 5 32.43 -9.40 26.43
CA HIS A 5 31.51 -10.15 25.58
C HIS A 5 32.02 -10.04 24.15
N ASP A 6 32.54 -11.14 23.61
CA ASP A 6 32.88 -11.24 22.20
C ASP A 6 31.59 -11.07 21.37
N LYS A 7 31.52 -9.97 20.62
CA LYS A 7 30.36 -9.65 19.79
C LYS A 7 30.35 -10.62 18.61
N SER A 8 29.43 -11.59 18.64
CA SER A 8 29.20 -12.50 17.51
C SER A 8 28.62 -11.72 16.33
N PHE A 9 29.34 -11.66 15.22
CA PHE A 9 28.85 -11.08 13.97
C PHE A 9 28.22 -12.16 13.10
N TYR A 10 26.95 -12.00 12.75
CA TYR A 10 26.26 -12.89 11.81
C TYR A 10 26.16 -12.22 10.44
N PRO A 11 26.38 -12.96 9.34
CA PRO A 11 26.15 -12.42 8.00
C PRO A 11 24.65 -12.17 7.78
N LEU A 12 24.32 -11.15 6.97
CA LEU A 12 22.93 -10.75 6.66
C LEU A 12 22.07 -11.88 6.06
N GLY A 13 22.70 -12.85 5.39
CA GLY A 13 22.04 -14.05 4.87
C GLY A 13 21.83 -15.17 5.89
N SER A 14 22.24 -15.00 7.15
CA SER A 14 22.05 -16.02 8.18
C SER A 14 20.57 -16.19 8.54
N PHE A 15 20.23 -17.39 9.02
CA PHE A 15 18.87 -17.70 9.45
C PHE A 15 18.36 -16.79 10.57
N VAL A 16 19.27 -16.23 11.38
CA VAL A 16 18.97 -15.30 12.47
C VAL A 16 18.24 -14.06 11.95
N TYR A 17 18.55 -13.60 10.74
CA TYR A 17 17.92 -12.40 10.15
C TYR A 17 16.66 -12.69 9.33
N LYS A 18 16.32 -13.96 9.09
CA LYS A 18 15.15 -14.36 8.29
C LYS A 18 13.82 -13.73 8.75
N PRO A 19 13.48 -13.68 10.06
CA PRO A 19 12.27 -13.00 10.51
C PRO A 19 12.30 -11.50 10.20
N TYR A 20 13.43 -10.82 10.42
CA TYR A 20 13.58 -9.39 10.13
C TYR A 20 13.50 -9.08 8.63
N LEU A 21 14.08 -9.93 7.77
CA LEU A 21 13.96 -9.80 6.32
C LEU A 21 12.51 -9.99 5.85
N TYR A 22 11.78 -10.90 6.49
CA TYR A 22 10.36 -11.11 6.21
C TYR A 22 9.51 -9.90 6.63
N GLU A 23 9.79 -9.33 7.80
CA GLU A 23 9.18 -8.08 8.26
C GLU A 23 9.48 -6.94 7.29
N LEU A 24 10.75 -6.71 6.93
CA LEU A 24 11.16 -5.68 5.97
C LEU A 24 10.48 -5.84 4.60
N ARG A 25 10.33 -7.08 4.12
CA ARG A 25 9.64 -7.36 2.86
C ARG A 25 8.12 -7.11 2.94
N ASN A 26 7.53 -7.30 4.11
CA ASN A 26 6.09 -7.11 4.34
C ASN A 26 5.72 -5.71 4.83
N ILE A 27 6.70 -4.86 5.16
CA ILE A 27 6.47 -3.43 5.34
C ILE A 27 5.90 -2.93 4.03
N ARG A 28 4.62 -2.54 4.05
CA ARG A 28 3.98 -1.84 2.95
C ARG A 28 4.37 -0.37 3.09
N PRO A 29 5.37 0.15 2.35
CA PRO A 29 5.84 1.52 2.53
C PRO A 29 4.70 2.52 2.36
N PHE A 30 3.77 2.22 1.44
CA PHE A 30 2.57 3.01 1.22
C PHE A 30 1.65 3.07 2.46
N LEU A 31 1.45 1.96 3.17
CA LEU A 31 0.62 1.91 4.37
C LEU A 31 1.28 2.66 5.53
N PHE A 32 2.60 2.53 5.65
CA PHE A 32 3.40 3.23 6.66
C PHE A 32 3.41 4.76 6.42
N LEU A 33 3.58 5.19 5.17
CA LEU A 33 3.46 6.59 4.75
C LEU A 33 2.06 7.15 5.05
N MET A 34 1.00 6.41 4.71
CA MET A 34 -0.38 6.82 5.00
C MET A 34 -0.66 6.93 6.50
N LYS A 35 -0.05 6.06 7.32
CA LYS A 35 -0.14 6.09 8.78
C LYS A 35 0.59 7.28 9.39
N ILE A 36 1.81 7.59 8.93
CA ILE A 36 2.57 8.78 9.37
C ILE A 36 1.83 10.07 9.02
N LEU A 37 1.23 10.11 7.83
CA LEU A 37 0.51 11.29 7.34
C LEU A 37 -0.88 11.46 8.00
N GLY A 38 -1.28 10.55 8.90
CA GLY A 38 -2.61 10.58 9.54
C GLY A 38 -3.76 10.38 8.55
N LEU A 39 -3.45 9.81 7.38
CA LEU A 39 -4.33 9.75 6.21
C LEU A 39 -5.26 8.53 6.20
N GLU A 40 -5.30 7.75 7.28
CA GLU A 40 -6.15 6.56 7.40
C GLU A 40 -7.63 6.91 7.15
N TYR A 41 -8.06 8.10 7.60
CA TYR A 41 -9.40 8.63 7.35
C TYR A 41 -9.61 9.13 5.91
N LEU A 42 -8.56 9.55 5.19
CA LEU A 42 -8.73 9.94 3.79
C LEU A 42 -9.08 8.74 2.92
N GLY A 43 -8.56 7.55 3.23
CA GLY A 43 -9.00 6.32 2.55
C GLY A 43 -10.51 6.09 2.69
N ALA A 44 -11.04 6.23 3.90
CA ALA A 44 -12.47 6.11 4.18
C ALA A 44 -13.29 7.23 3.52
N ILE A 45 -12.88 8.49 3.65
CA ILE A 45 -13.55 9.64 3.04
C ILE A 45 -13.57 9.51 1.52
N ILE A 46 -12.43 9.20 0.91
CA ILE A 46 -12.29 9.00 -0.54
C ILE A 46 -13.21 7.84 -0.97
N SER A 47 -13.27 6.74 -0.22
CA SER A 47 -14.12 5.59 -0.56
C SER A 47 -15.60 5.94 -0.70
N HIS A 48 -16.09 6.92 0.08
CA HIS A 48 -17.47 7.39 0.02
C HIS A 48 -17.72 8.41 -1.11
N THR A 49 -16.66 8.96 -1.73
CA THR A 49 -16.83 9.92 -2.81
C THR A 49 -17.27 9.26 -4.11
N LYS A 50 -18.01 10.02 -4.93
CA LYS A 50 -18.32 9.63 -6.33
C LYS A 50 -17.06 9.37 -7.15
N PHE A 51 -15.93 10.02 -6.82
CA PHE A 51 -14.64 9.81 -7.46
C PHE A 51 -14.10 8.41 -7.25
N TYR A 52 -14.16 7.86 -6.02
CA TYR A 52 -13.72 6.48 -5.79
C TYR A 52 -14.57 5.48 -6.56
N ARG A 53 -15.89 5.67 -6.61
CA ARG A 53 -16.77 4.81 -7.43
C ARG A 53 -16.39 4.88 -8.91
N LEU A 54 -16.06 6.07 -9.41
CA LEU A 54 -15.65 6.29 -10.79
C LEU A 54 -14.29 5.63 -11.08
N ALA A 55 -13.30 5.87 -10.23
CA ALA A 55 -11.96 5.29 -10.32
C ALA A 55 -12.03 3.77 -10.24
N ARG A 56 -12.82 3.22 -9.31
CA ARG A 56 -13.06 1.77 -9.21
C ARG A 56 -13.63 1.22 -10.52
N LYS A 57 -14.59 1.90 -11.14
CA LYS A 57 -15.15 1.49 -12.43
C LYS A 57 -14.09 1.53 -13.53
N LEU A 58 -13.25 2.58 -13.58
CA LEU A 58 -12.15 2.69 -14.53
C LEU A 58 -11.11 1.57 -14.39
N PHE A 59 -10.66 1.25 -13.17
CA PHE A 59 -9.61 0.25 -12.95
C PHE A 59 -10.09 -1.20 -13.06
N PHE A 60 -11.30 -1.51 -12.57
CA PHE A 60 -11.81 -2.89 -12.54
C PHE A 60 -12.76 -3.23 -13.68
N ASN A 61 -13.38 -2.24 -14.34
CA ASN A 61 -14.23 -2.44 -15.52
C ASN A 61 -14.08 -1.28 -16.53
N PRO A 62 -12.91 -1.14 -17.16
CA PRO A 62 -12.62 -0.02 -18.05
C PRO A 62 -13.58 0.05 -19.24
N LYS A 63 -13.97 -1.09 -19.81
CA LYS A 63 -14.88 -1.13 -20.97
C LYS A 63 -16.24 -0.51 -20.65
N GLY A 64 -16.87 -0.94 -19.55
CA GLY A 64 -18.14 -0.38 -19.10
C GLY A 64 -18.05 1.08 -18.63
N PHE A 65 -16.86 1.56 -18.25
CA PHE A 65 -16.63 2.97 -17.98
C PHE A 65 -16.68 3.81 -19.26
N PHE A 66 -16.00 3.39 -20.32
CA PHE A 66 -16.00 4.11 -21.60
C PHE A 66 -17.35 4.05 -22.32
N GLU A 67 -18.09 2.94 -22.22
CA GLU A 67 -19.45 2.82 -22.77
C GLU A 67 -20.41 3.81 -22.10
N ASP A 68 -20.41 3.92 -20.77
CA ASP A 68 -21.19 4.92 -20.03
C ASP A 68 -20.83 6.35 -20.47
N LEU A 69 -19.55 6.62 -20.66
CA LEU A 69 -19.04 7.92 -21.11
C LEU A 69 -19.54 8.26 -22.52
N ARG A 70 -19.52 7.27 -23.42
CA ARG A 70 -20.01 7.39 -24.80
C ARG A 70 -21.52 7.60 -24.84
N ALA A 71 -22.27 6.84 -24.04
CA ALA A 71 -23.72 6.97 -23.92
C ALA A 71 -24.12 8.34 -23.34
N LYS A 72 -23.37 8.87 -22.37
CA LYS A 72 -23.59 10.21 -21.83
C LYS A 72 -23.29 11.30 -22.87
N LYS A 73 -22.22 11.15 -23.67
CA LYS A 73 -21.89 12.07 -24.75
C LYS A 73 -22.95 12.09 -25.87
N ALA A 74 -23.61 10.97 -26.14
CA ALA A 74 -24.68 10.89 -27.13
C ALA A 74 -26.03 11.47 -26.66
N ARG A 75 -26.20 11.75 -25.36
CA ARG A 75 -27.42 12.33 -24.78
C ARG A 75 -27.37 13.85 -24.61
N ASN A 76 -26.19 14.45 -24.76
CA ASN A 76 -25.98 15.90 -24.76
C ASN A 76 -25.76 16.39 -26.20
#